data_AF-A0AAE1RCW7-F1
#
_entry.id   AF-A0AAE1RCW7-F1
#
_cell.length_a   1.000
_cell.length_b   1.000
_cell.length_c   1.000
_cell.angle_alpha   90.00
_cell.angle_beta   90.00
_cell.angle_gamma   90.00
#
_symmetry.space_group_name_H-M   'P 1'
#
loop_
_entity.id
_entity.type
_entity.pdbx_description
1 polymer ?
#
loop_
_entity_poly.entity_id
_entity_poly.type
_entity_poly.pdbx_seq_one_letter_code
_entity_poly.pdbx_strand_id
1 'polypeptide(L)'
;MEANQKPTSVGALLNPTTIMQSQMPDSTVVLEDLLWKALDFDIGKTETALSRWTRAKTMASKVGKGLSKDEKAQKLNHRHWLEAIDLRHRYGVNLNRYHEVWCNSESSQPFFYWLDIGDGKEAIAEKCTRSDLQSQCIKYLGPKEREAYEVTLKSGKFIYKKNGAFVDTIEGTKWMFVLSTTRTLYVGEKQRHHFHHSSFLAGGASIASGRLVVSKGELEAIWAYSGHYRPTEEHFEEVITFLEEHHVDFTNVKVNR
;
A
#
# COMPACT_ATOMS: atom_id res chain seq x y z
N MET A 1 -26.89 43.30 55.59
CA MET A 1 -26.28 44.39 54.82
C MET A 1 -25.08 43.78 54.12
N GLU A 2 -25.31 43.22 52.92
CA GLU A 2 -25.04 43.86 51.61
C GLU A 2 -23.56 43.70 51.22
N ALA A 3 -23.13 43.34 50.00
CA ALA A 3 -23.77 42.85 48.77
C ALA A 3 -22.65 42.39 47.78
N ASN A 4 -22.97 41.51 46.83
CA ASN A 4 -22.62 41.47 45.38
C ASN A 4 -21.32 42.17 44.85
N GLN A 5 -20.57 41.75 43.81
CA GLN A 5 -20.61 40.69 42.77
C GLN A 5 -19.29 40.70 41.92
N LYS A 6 -18.91 39.54 41.35
CA LYS A 6 -18.04 39.10 40.18
C LYS A 6 -17.31 40.11 39.23
N PRO A 7 -16.25 39.74 38.45
CA PRO A 7 -16.12 38.59 37.49
C PRO A 7 -14.70 37.94 37.43
N THR A 8 -14.24 37.11 36.48
CA THR A 8 -14.67 35.89 35.73
C THR A 8 -13.44 35.49 34.86
N SER A 9 -13.11 34.19 34.72
CA SER A 9 -12.14 33.55 33.76
C SER A 9 -10.65 33.89 33.97
N VAL A 10 -9.65 33.02 33.79
CA VAL A 10 -9.33 32.10 32.67
C VAL A 10 -8.40 30.97 33.20
N GLY A 11 -8.56 29.75 32.71
CA GLY A 11 -7.44 28.82 32.51
C GLY A 11 -7.23 27.70 33.52
N ALA A 12 -8.22 26.83 33.73
CA ALA A 12 -7.94 25.48 34.22
C ALA A 12 -7.14 24.73 33.15
N LEU A 13 -5.94 24.29 33.52
CA LEU A 13 -5.09 23.37 32.75
C LEU A 13 -5.86 22.08 32.47
N LEU A 14 -6.42 21.97 31.27
CA LEU A 14 -6.99 20.73 30.76
C LEU A 14 -5.88 19.91 30.09
N ASN A 15 -5.49 18.84 30.77
CA ASN A 15 -4.63 17.79 30.23
C ASN A 15 -5.19 17.27 28.89
N PRO A 16 -4.37 17.14 27.83
CA PRO A 16 -4.83 16.71 26.51
C PRO A 16 -5.23 15.22 26.40
N THR A 17 -5.39 14.52 27.52
CA THR A 17 -5.68 13.07 27.54
C THR A 17 -7.18 12.75 27.61
N THR A 18 -8.07 13.74 27.79
CA THR A 18 -9.51 13.48 28.03
C THR A 18 -10.43 13.74 26.83
N ILE A 19 -9.92 14.25 25.70
CA ILE A 19 -10.73 14.42 24.47
C ILE A 19 -10.37 13.31 23.47
N MET A 20 -10.72 12.06 23.77
CA MET A 20 -10.83 11.00 22.76
C MET A 20 -11.65 9.78 23.24
N GLN A 21 -12.75 10.01 23.97
CA GLN A 21 -13.68 8.94 24.38
C GLN A 21 -15.12 9.07 23.87
N SER A 22 -15.37 9.89 22.85
CA SER A 22 -16.65 9.86 22.13
C SER A 22 -16.49 9.20 20.77
N GLN A 23 -16.90 7.94 20.69
CA GLN A 23 -17.28 7.17 19.48
C GLN A 23 -16.60 7.58 18.17
N MET A 24 -15.41 7.02 17.93
CA MET A 24 -14.77 7.05 16.61
C MET A 24 -15.31 5.88 15.78
N PRO A 25 -15.86 6.09 14.58
CA PRO A 25 -15.98 5.01 13.61
C PRO A 25 -14.58 4.51 13.21
N ASP A 26 -14.53 3.27 12.73
CA ASP A 26 -13.33 2.45 12.51
C ASP A 26 -12.04 3.25 12.18
N SER A 27 -11.17 3.37 13.19
CA SER A 27 -10.05 4.32 13.28
C SER A 27 -8.95 4.15 12.23
N THR A 28 -8.99 3.06 11.47
CA THR A 28 -8.05 2.73 10.39
C THR A 28 -8.35 3.51 9.11
N VAL A 29 -9.62 3.70 8.77
CA VAL A 29 -10.05 4.37 7.52
C VAL A 29 -9.74 5.87 7.55
N VAL A 30 -9.95 6.51 8.71
CA VAL A 30 -9.74 7.96 8.88
C VAL A 30 -8.25 8.34 8.78
N LEU A 31 -7.35 7.45 9.21
CA LEU A 31 -5.90 7.68 9.16
C LEU A 31 -5.30 7.44 7.77
N GLU A 32 -5.83 6.50 6.99
CA GLU A 32 -5.41 6.32 5.59
C GLU A 32 -5.76 7.55 4.74
N ASP A 33 -6.95 8.11 4.88
CA ASP A 33 -7.35 9.35 4.20
C ASP A 33 -6.46 10.56 4.58
N LEU A 34 -6.04 10.64 5.85
CA LEU A 34 -5.09 11.66 6.33
C LEU A 34 -3.67 11.42 5.79
N LEU A 35 -3.26 10.15 5.64
CA LEU A 35 -1.97 9.73 5.08
C LEU A 35 -1.87 10.11 3.59
N TRP A 36 -2.97 9.97 2.85
CA TRP A 36 -3.06 10.36 1.45
C TRP A 36 -3.00 11.87 1.26
N LYS A 37 -3.71 12.63 2.09
CA LYS A 37 -3.63 14.10 2.08
C LYS A 37 -2.23 14.64 2.42
N ALA A 38 -1.42 13.87 3.14
CA ALA A 38 -0.03 14.24 3.46
C ALA A 38 0.95 13.94 2.32
N LEU A 39 0.58 13.07 1.35
CA LEU A 39 1.39 12.75 0.16
C LEU A 39 1.22 13.78 -0.97
N ASP A 40 0.13 14.56 -0.98
CA ASP A 40 -0.18 15.61 -1.97
C ASP A 40 0.70 16.87 -1.86
N PHE A 41 1.94 16.76 -1.38
CA PHE A 41 2.78 17.94 -1.14
C PHE A 41 3.54 18.40 -2.40
N ASP A 42 3.21 19.62 -2.80
CA ASP A 42 3.80 20.40 -3.89
C ASP A 42 5.29 20.69 -3.63
N ILE A 43 6.13 20.46 -4.65
CA ILE A 43 7.58 20.62 -4.60
C ILE A 43 7.90 22.12 -4.64
N GLY A 44 7.89 22.78 -3.47
CA GLY A 44 8.25 24.20 -3.40
C GLY A 44 8.03 24.92 -2.07
N LYS A 45 7.37 24.31 -1.07
CA LYS A 45 7.17 24.94 0.26
C LYS A 45 8.09 24.36 1.32
N THR A 46 8.66 25.24 2.15
CA THR A 46 9.43 24.88 3.35
C THR A 46 8.59 24.01 4.27
N GLU A 47 9.08 22.81 4.56
CA GLU A 47 8.36 21.84 5.37
C GLU A 47 8.37 22.18 6.86
N THR A 48 7.20 22.13 7.47
CA THR A 48 7.05 22.25 8.92
C THR A 48 7.56 20.99 9.63
N ALA A 49 7.94 21.11 10.91
CA ALA A 49 8.37 19.96 11.72
C ALA A 49 7.29 18.86 11.78
N LEU A 50 6.01 19.24 11.79
CA LEU A 50 4.89 18.31 11.72
C LEU A 50 4.84 17.55 10.38
N SER A 51 5.07 18.24 9.25
CA SER A 51 5.16 17.60 7.93
C SER A 51 6.29 16.57 7.88
N ARG A 52 7.47 16.92 8.41
CA ARG A 52 8.62 15.99 8.48
C ARG A 52 8.32 14.77 9.35
N TRP A 53 7.67 14.96 10.49
CA TRP A 53 7.30 13.86 11.38
C TRP A 53 6.21 12.96 10.77
N THR A 54 5.18 13.54 10.16
CA THR A 54 4.15 12.79 9.44
C THR A 54 4.75 12.01 8.28
N ARG A 55 5.68 12.60 7.53
CA ARG A 55 6.42 11.89 6.48
C ARG A 55 7.27 10.77 7.06
N ALA A 56 8.04 11.01 8.10
CA ALA A 56 8.85 9.97 8.75
C ALA A 56 7.97 8.79 9.21
N LYS A 57 6.80 9.09 9.80
CA LYS A 57 5.81 8.08 10.19
C LYS A 57 5.22 7.33 8.98
N THR A 58 4.98 8.03 7.87
CA THR A 58 4.52 7.47 6.60
C THR A 58 5.55 6.55 5.96
N MET A 59 6.82 6.95 5.97
CA MET A 59 7.90 6.13 5.43
C MET A 59 8.14 4.90 6.32
N ALA A 60 8.09 5.08 7.64
CA ALA A 60 8.17 3.97 8.58
C ALA A 60 7.00 2.98 8.41
N SER A 61 5.78 3.46 8.17
CA SER A 61 4.61 2.58 7.98
C SER A 61 4.69 1.78 6.68
N LYS A 62 5.24 2.37 5.60
CA LYS A 62 5.43 1.71 4.29
C LYS A 62 6.54 0.65 4.28
N VAL A 63 7.56 0.80 5.13
CA VAL A 63 8.69 -0.14 5.22
C VAL A 63 8.50 -1.16 6.35
N GLY A 64 7.57 -0.90 7.29
CA GLY A 64 7.16 -1.80 8.37
C GLY A 64 5.84 -2.53 8.10
N LYS A 65 5.25 -3.16 9.13
CA LYS A 65 3.88 -3.73 9.08
C LYS A 65 2.79 -2.65 9.17
N GLY A 66 3.12 -1.37 8.92
CA GLY A 66 2.24 -0.24 9.18
C GLY A 66 1.79 -0.17 10.65
N LEU A 67 0.50 0.16 10.85
CA LEU A 67 -0.19 0.10 12.15
C LEU A 67 -0.84 -1.27 12.40
N SER A 68 -0.57 -2.27 11.55
CA SER A 68 -1.20 -3.57 11.68
C SER A 68 -0.72 -4.27 12.95
N LYS A 69 -1.67 -4.59 13.83
CA LYS A 69 -1.45 -5.48 14.98
C LYS A 69 -1.50 -6.96 14.58
N ASP A 70 -1.89 -7.24 13.33
CA ASP A 70 -1.96 -8.60 12.82
C ASP A 70 -0.55 -9.17 12.64
N GLU A 71 -0.24 -10.23 13.38
CA GLU A 71 1.04 -10.93 13.29
C GLU A 71 1.27 -11.50 11.88
N LYS A 72 0.20 -11.82 11.15
CA LYS A 72 0.19 -12.33 9.78
C LYS A 72 0.28 -11.24 8.70
N ALA A 73 0.45 -9.97 9.07
CA ALA A 73 0.60 -8.90 8.08
C ALA A 73 1.98 -8.96 7.39
N GLN A 74 1.98 -9.13 6.07
CA GLN A 74 3.17 -9.05 5.23
C GLN A 74 3.48 -7.61 4.86
N LYS A 75 4.70 -7.20 5.17
CA LYS A 75 5.27 -5.95 4.65
C LYS A 75 5.76 -6.11 3.22
N LEU A 76 5.84 -5.00 2.52
CA LEU A 76 6.51 -4.93 1.23
C LEU A 76 7.94 -5.48 1.35
N ASN A 77 8.36 -6.30 0.40
CA ASN A 77 9.70 -6.86 0.38
C ASN A 77 10.73 -5.73 0.41
N HIS A 78 11.79 -5.92 1.22
CA HIS A 78 12.83 -4.91 1.39
C HIS A 78 13.43 -4.42 0.07
N ARG A 79 13.38 -5.18 -1.03
CA ARG A 79 13.85 -4.69 -2.34
C ARG A 79 12.95 -3.59 -2.92
N HIS A 80 11.68 -3.49 -2.56
CA HIS A 80 10.78 -2.47 -3.12
C HIS A 80 10.55 -1.30 -2.16
N TRP A 81 11.33 -1.20 -1.07
CA TRP A 81 11.17 -0.13 -0.09
C TRP A 81 11.36 1.27 -0.71
N LEU A 82 12.33 1.42 -1.62
CA LEU A 82 12.58 2.66 -2.34
C LEU A 82 11.37 3.10 -3.16
N GLU A 83 10.64 2.17 -3.80
CA GLU A 83 9.42 2.48 -4.56
C GLU A 83 8.34 3.08 -3.65
N ALA A 84 8.19 2.52 -2.44
CA ALA A 84 7.16 2.97 -1.52
C ALA A 84 7.44 4.38 -0.99
N ILE A 85 8.72 4.70 -0.73
CA ILE A 85 9.12 5.99 -0.15
C ILE A 85 9.43 7.07 -1.20
N ASP A 86 9.69 6.69 -2.45
CA ASP A 86 9.86 7.62 -3.57
C ASP A 86 8.54 8.32 -3.85
N LEU A 87 8.53 9.65 -3.84
CA LEU A 87 7.32 10.46 -4.11
C LEU A 87 6.78 10.23 -5.53
N ARG A 88 7.65 9.81 -6.46
CA ARG A 88 7.28 9.50 -7.85
C ARG A 88 6.87 8.04 -8.04
N HIS A 89 7.05 7.20 -7.01
CA HIS A 89 6.82 5.75 -7.06
C HIS A 89 7.52 5.07 -8.25
N ARG A 90 8.76 5.49 -8.57
CA ARG A 90 9.55 4.83 -9.63
C ARG A 90 9.73 3.36 -9.30
N TYR A 91 9.74 2.53 -10.33
CA TYR A 91 9.77 1.08 -10.19
C TYR A 91 10.95 0.63 -9.31
N GLY A 92 10.67 -0.09 -8.22
CA GLY A 92 11.66 -0.37 -7.18
C GLY A 92 12.90 -1.10 -7.67
N VAL A 93 12.75 -2.00 -8.65
CA VAL A 93 13.90 -2.70 -9.25
C VAL A 93 14.84 -1.73 -9.97
N ASN A 94 14.29 -0.72 -10.65
CA ASN A 94 15.09 0.32 -11.29
C ASN A 94 15.78 1.19 -10.24
N LEU A 95 15.05 1.61 -9.20
CA LEU A 95 15.61 2.40 -8.10
C LEU A 95 16.79 1.70 -7.41
N ASN A 96 16.71 0.38 -7.17
CA ASN A 96 17.82 -0.35 -6.54
C ASN A 96 19.09 -0.34 -7.37
N ARG A 97 19.01 -0.39 -8.69
CA ARG A 97 20.21 -0.36 -9.55
C ARG A 97 20.97 0.96 -9.36
N TYR A 98 20.25 2.07 -9.25
CA TYR A 98 20.86 3.37 -8.93
C TYR A 98 21.29 3.46 -7.47
N HIS A 99 20.56 2.85 -6.56
CA HIS A 99 20.94 2.78 -5.15
C HIS A 99 22.25 2.02 -4.95
N GLU A 100 22.50 0.94 -5.69
CA GLU A 100 23.78 0.24 -5.71
C GLU A 100 24.92 1.13 -6.19
N VAL A 101 24.70 1.94 -7.24
CA VAL A 101 25.70 2.93 -7.70
C VAL A 101 25.97 3.99 -6.63
N TRP A 102 24.91 4.49 -5.98
CA TRP A 102 25.03 5.46 -4.89
C TRP A 102 25.81 4.91 -3.69
N CYS A 103 25.50 3.68 -3.25
CA CYS A 103 26.20 3.02 -2.14
C CYS A 103 27.70 2.82 -2.40
N ASN A 104 28.10 2.69 -3.66
CA ASN A 104 29.50 2.54 -4.07
C ASN A 104 30.16 3.88 -4.45
N SER A 105 29.44 4.99 -4.35
CA SER A 105 29.97 6.33 -4.62
C SER A 105 30.58 6.95 -3.37
N GLU A 106 31.43 7.96 -3.54
CA GLU A 106 31.98 8.75 -2.43
C GLU A 106 31.00 9.84 -1.93
N SER A 107 29.79 9.91 -2.50
CA SER A 107 28.83 10.97 -2.18
C SER A 107 28.18 10.74 -0.80
N SER A 108 28.14 11.80 0.01
CA SER A 108 27.39 11.83 1.27
C SER A 108 25.96 12.35 1.12
N GLN A 109 25.55 12.67 -0.10
CA GLN A 109 24.21 13.19 -0.40
C GLN A 109 23.15 12.11 -0.14
N PRO A 110 21.96 12.47 0.39
CA PRO A 110 20.85 11.54 0.49
C PRO A 110 20.45 10.97 -0.88
N PHE A 111 20.13 9.68 -0.94
CA PHE A 111 19.93 8.95 -2.21
C PHE A 111 19.05 9.67 -3.24
N PHE A 112 17.84 10.12 -2.89
CA PHE A 112 16.96 10.80 -3.86
C PHE A 112 17.48 12.17 -4.29
N TYR A 113 18.14 12.91 -3.40
CA TYR A 113 18.79 14.17 -3.77
C TYR A 113 19.92 13.90 -4.75
N TRP A 114 20.81 12.95 -4.41
CA TRP A 114 21.89 12.49 -5.27
C TRP A 114 21.37 12.05 -6.65
N LEU A 115 20.26 11.31 -6.67
CA LEU A 115 19.69 10.72 -7.88
C LEU A 115 19.09 11.74 -8.84
N ASP A 116 18.39 12.75 -8.31
CA ASP A 116 17.55 13.66 -9.10
C ASP A 116 18.19 15.04 -9.34
N ILE A 117 19.05 15.51 -8.43
CA ILE A 117 19.58 16.87 -8.43
C ILE A 117 21.11 16.89 -8.33
N GLY A 118 21.67 16.07 -7.44
CA GLY A 118 23.06 16.13 -7.03
C GLY A 118 24.01 15.34 -7.93
N ASP A 119 25.06 14.80 -7.31
CA ASP A 119 26.23 14.24 -8.01
C ASP A 119 25.86 13.04 -8.88
N GLY A 120 24.81 12.34 -8.49
CA GLY A 120 24.31 11.17 -9.18
C GLY A 120 23.48 11.47 -10.41
N LYS A 121 23.13 12.72 -10.72
CA LYS A 121 22.17 13.06 -11.79
C LYS A 121 22.50 12.40 -13.13
N GLU A 122 23.78 12.36 -13.48
CA GLU A 122 24.30 11.75 -14.72
C GLU A 122 24.87 10.33 -14.51
N ALA A 123 24.68 9.74 -13.33
CA ALA A 123 25.11 8.38 -13.05
C ALA A 123 24.41 7.37 -13.96
N ILE A 124 25.19 6.35 -14.36
CA ILE A 124 24.75 5.26 -15.23
C ILE A 124 24.54 4.02 -14.38
N ALA A 125 23.35 3.44 -14.44
CA ALA A 125 23.05 2.16 -13.83
C ALA A 125 22.94 1.08 -14.91
N GLU A 126 23.66 -0.04 -14.74
CA GLU A 126 23.62 -1.14 -15.69
C GLU A 126 22.17 -1.65 -15.87
N LYS A 127 21.76 -1.91 -17.12
CA LYS A 127 20.41 -2.44 -17.47
C LYS A 127 19.23 -1.52 -17.10
N CYS A 128 19.46 -0.24 -16.81
CA CYS A 128 18.39 0.73 -16.57
C CYS A 128 18.78 2.14 -17.01
N THR A 129 18.23 2.59 -18.14
CA THR A 129 18.45 3.97 -18.59
C THR A 129 17.75 4.97 -17.66
N ARG A 130 18.16 6.24 -17.73
CA ARG A 130 17.47 7.34 -17.02
C ARG A 130 16.04 7.52 -17.51
N SER A 131 15.81 7.35 -18.81
CA SER A 131 14.47 7.37 -19.40
C SER A 131 13.58 6.26 -18.83
N ASP A 132 14.11 5.03 -18.69
CA ASP A 132 13.37 3.92 -18.08
C ASP A 132 13.06 4.19 -16.61
N LEU A 133 14.03 4.70 -15.85
CA LEU A 133 13.84 5.06 -14.45
C LEU A 133 12.74 6.10 -14.27
N GLN A 134 12.67 7.10 -15.15
CA GLN A 134 11.73 8.22 -15.03
C GLN A 134 10.32 7.90 -15.56
N SER A 135 10.21 7.01 -16.55
CA SER A 135 8.94 6.64 -17.18
C SER A 135 8.23 5.48 -16.49
N GLN A 136 8.99 4.56 -15.87
CA GLN A 136 8.43 3.38 -15.20
C GLN A 136 8.11 3.69 -13.74
N CYS A 137 6.87 4.11 -13.49
CA CYS A 137 6.35 4.40 -12.16
C CYS A 137 5.16 3.51 -11.82
N ILE A 138 5.15 2.96 -10.61
CA ILE A 138 4.04 2.16 -10.10
C ILE A 138 2.92 3.09 -9.65
N LYS A 139 1.73 2.90 -10.21
CA LYS A 139 0.52 3.58 -9.76
C LYS A 139 0.12 3.04 -8.39
N TYR A 140 0.17 3.89 -7.37
CA TYR A 140 -0.39 3.60 -6.05
C TYR A 140 -1.80 4.15 -5.97
N LEU A 141 -2.75 3.33 -5.53
CA LEU A 141 -4.17 3.70 -5.53
C LEU A 141 -4.55 4.39 -4.22
N GLY A 142 -5.16 5.57 -4.35
CA GLY A 142 -5.89 6.20 -3.26
C GLY A 142 -7.21 5.46 -2.94
N PRO A 143 -7.84 5.71 -1.78
CA PRO A 143 -8.99 4.92 -1.31
C PRO A 143 -10.15 4.88 -2.31
N LYS A 144 -10.47 6.03 -2.93
CA LYS A 144 -11.48 6.11 -3.99
C LYS A 144 -11.12 5.34 -5.26
N GLU A 145 -9.84 5.31 -5.62
CA GLU A 145 -9.40 4.58 -6.82
C GLU A 145 -9.42 3.06 -6.57
N ARG A 146 -9.15 2.62 -5.33
CA ARG A 146 -9.18 1.20 -4.94
C ARG A 146 -10.58 0.58 -5.05
N GLU A 147 -11.65 1.36 -4.87
CA GLU A 147 -13.03 0.88 -4.99
C GLU A 147 -13.30 0.19 -6.34
N ALA A 148 -12.59 0.58 -7.41
CA ALA A 148 -12.73 -0.05 -8.72
C ALA A 148 -12.23 -1.50 -8.77
N TYR A 149 -11.41 -1.91 -7.79
CA TYR A 149 -10.78 -3.23 -7.74
C TYR A 149 -11.29 -4.08 -6.58
N GLU A 150 -12.13 -3.53 -5.71
CA GLU A 150 -12.66 -4.24 -4.55
C GLU A 150 -13.62 -5.36 -5.00
N VAL A 151 -13.38 -6.56 -4.51
CA VAL A 151 -14.15 -7.77 -4.83
C VAL A 151 -14.84 -8.28 -3.58
N THR A 152 -16.11 -8.60 -3.73
CA THR A 152 -16.91 -9.33 -2.74
C THR A 152 -17.19 -10.74 -3.24
N LEU A 153 -17.24 -11.70 -2.32
CA LEU A 153 -17.61 -13.07 -2.62
C LEU A 153 -19.07 -13.28 -2.24
N LYS A 154 -19.92 -13.58 -3.23
CA LYS A 154 -21.34 -13.87 -3.00
C LYS A 154 -21.66 -15.24 -3.57
N SER A 155 -22.13 -16.16 -2.72
CA SER A 155 -22.43 -17.54 -3.11
C SER A 155 -21.25 -18.22 -3.82
N GLY A 156 -20.03 -18.04 -3.29
CA GLY A 156 -18.80 -18.58 -3.88
C GLY A 156 -18.28 -17.86 -5.13
N LYS A 157 -18.94 -16.79 -5.60
CA LYS A 157 -18.56 -16.07 -6.83
C LYS A 157 -17.89 -14.73 -6.55
N PHE A 158 -16.84 -14.43 -7.32
CA PHE A 158 -16.09 -13.18 -7.28
C PHE A 158 -16.84 -12.09 -8.05
N ILE A 159 -17.24 -11.02 -7.34
CA ILE A 159 -18.02 -9.91 -7.88
C ILE A 159 -17.38 -8.58 -7.50
N TYR A 160 -17.12 -7.72 -8.49
CA TYR A 160 -16.68 -6.36 -8.24
C TYR A 160 -17.75 -5.56 -7.50
N LYS A 161 -17.39 -5.00 -6.35
CA LYS A 161 -18.34 -4.29 -5.47
C LYS A 161 -18.95 -3.06 -6.15
N LYS A 162 -18.14 -2.34 -6.94
CA LYS A 162 -18.53 -1.07 -7.55
C LYS A 162 -19.61 -1.19 -8.62
N ASN A 163 -19.53 -2.21 -9.47
CA ASN A 163 -20.42 -2.36 -10.63
C ASN A 163 -21.27 -3.65 -10.60
N GLY A 164 -21.03 -4.55 -9.64
CA GLY A 164 -21.73 -5.82 -9.53
C GLY A 164 -21.38 -6.83 -10.62
N ALA A 165 -20.40 -6.54 -11.48
CA ALA A 165 -19.97 -7.46 -12.52
C ALA A 165 -19.16 -8.61 -11.92
N PHE A 166 -19.31 -9.80 -12.51
CA PHE A 166 -18.42 -10.90 -12.20
C PHE A 166 -16.98 -10.52 -12.55
N VAL A 167 -16.05 -10.94 -11.70
CA VAL A 167 -14.64 -10.92 -12.09
C VAL A 167 -14.47 -11.94 -13.21
N ASP A 168 -13.83 -11.52 -14.29
CA ASP A 168 -13.56 -12.37 -15.44
C ASP A 168 -12.16 -12.06 -15.97
N THR A 169 -11.26 -13.02 -15.82
CA THR A 169 -9.85 -12.83 -16.15
C THR A 169 -9.60 -13.11 -17.62
N ILE A 170 -8.80 -12.26 -18.26
CA ILE A 170 -8.53 -12.36 -19.70
C ILE A 170 -7.38 -13.35 -19.94
N GLU A 171 -7.60 -14.36 -20.77
CA GLU A 171 -6.58 -15.32 -21.16
C GLU A 171 -5.33 -14.61 -21.76
N GLY A 172 -4.14 -15.13 -21.47
CA GLY A 172 -2.88 -14.54 -21.92
C GLY A 172 -2.40 -13.32 -21.11
N THR A 173 -3.23 -12.78 -20.22
CA THR A 173 -2.85 -11.69 -19.31
C THR A 173 -2.49 -12.21 -17.91
N LYS A 174 -1.84 -11.38 -17.09
CA LYS A 174 -1.48 -11.75 -15.72
C LYS A 174 -2.40 -11.04 -14.74
N TRP A 175 -3.25 -11.78 -14.03
CA TRP A 175 -4.10 -11.24 -12.97
C TRP A 175 -3.49 -11.48 -11.60
N MET A 176 -3.81 -10.58 -10.67
CA MET A 176 -3.30 -10.59 -9.30
C MET A 176 -4.38 -10.25 -8.28
N PHE A 177 -4.23 -10.77 -7.07
CA PHE A 177 -5.01 -10.36 -5.91
C PHE A 177 -4.15 -9.85 -4.76
N VAL A 178 -4.78 -9.03 -3.92
CA VAL A 178 -4.30 -8.69 -2.58
C VAL A 178 -5.46 -8.82 -1.60
N LEU A 179 -5.25 -9.55 -0.50
CA LEU A 179 -6.11 -9.56 0.67
C LEU A 179 -5.51 -8.61 1.71
N SER A 180 -6.20 -7.51 2.02
CA SER A 180 -5.73 -6.50 2.99
C SER A 180 -5.79 -7.02 4.43
N THR A 181 -5.17 -6.30 5.37
CA THR A 181 -5.27 -6.54 6.82
C THR A 181 -6.67 -6.36 7.39
N THR A 182 -7.58 -5.73 6.64
CA THR A 182 -9.02 -5.63 6.95
C THR A 182 -9.84 -6.74 6.29
N ARG A 183 -9.19 -7.78 5.76
CA ARG A 183 -9.80 -8.86 4.96
C ARG A 183 -10.60 -8.36 3.75
N THR A 184 -10.18 -7.24 3.16
CA THR A 184 -10.75 -6.74 1.90
C THR A 184 -9.97 -7.31 0.73
N LEU A 185 -10.67 -7.97 -0.20
CA LEU A 185 -10.06 -8.57 -1.39
C LEU A 185 -10.05 -7.57 -2.55
N TYR A 186 -8.89 -7.39 -3.17
CA TYR A 186 -8.72 -6.62 -4.39
C TYR A 186 -8.20 -7.51 -5.51
N VAL A 187 -8.77 -7.36 -6.71
CA VAL A 187 -8.36 -8.13 -7.90
C VAL A 187 -8.22 -7.21 -9.11
N GLY A 188 -7.13 -7.38 -9.86
CA GLY A 188 -6.90 -6.63 -11.09
C GLY A 188 -5.82 -7.22 -11.98
N GLU A 189 -5.75 -6.72 -13.21
CA GLU A 189 -4.73 -7.07 -14.16
C GLU A 189 -3.38 -6.43 -13.78
N LYS A 190 -2.32 -7.22 -13.80
CA LYS A 190 -0.95 -6.76 -13.56
C LYS A 190 -0.40 -6.11 -14.82
N GLN A 191 -0.07 -4.82 -14.71
CA GLN A 191 0.62 -4.10 -15.77
C GLN A 191 2.12 -4.01 -15.46
N ARG A 192 2.95 -4.51 -16.38
CA ARG A 192 4.41 -4.52 -16.19
C ARG A 192 4.92 -3.09 -15.98
N HIS A 193 5.70 -2.90 -14.92
CA HIS A 193 6.29 -1.63 -14.49
C HIS A 193 5.32 -0.49 -14.12
N HIS A 194 4.01 -0.74 -14.08
CA HIS A 194 3.00 0.30 -13.82
C HIS A 194 1.97 -0.09 -12.77
N PHE A 195 1.63 -1.37 -12.66
CA PHE A 195 0.60 -1.83 -11.73
C PHE A 195 0.94 -3.21 -11.16
N HIS A 196 1.17 -3.26 -9.86
CA HIS A 196 1.64 -4.44 -9.12
C HIS A 196 0.80 -4.66 -7.84
N HIS A 197 1.06 -5.72 -7.08
CA HIS A 197 0.39 -5.96 -5.80
C HIS A 197 0.48 -4.74 -4.87
N SER A 198 1.63 -4.06 -4.84
CA SER A 198 1.87 -2.85 -4.04
C SER A 198 0.93 -1.71 -4.41
N SER A 199 0.38 -1.68 -5.63
CA SER A 199 -0.54 -0.66 -6.11
C SER A 199 -1.83 -0.60 -5.30
N PHE A 200 -2.40 -1.75 -4.92
CA PHE A 200 -3.70 -1.79 -4.24
C PHE A 200 -3.66 -1.11 -2.88
N LEU A 201 -2.59 -1.33 -2.10
CA LEU A 201 -2.47 -0.81 -0.74
C LEU A 201 -1.41 0.29 -0.62
N ALA A 202 -0.92 0.81 -1.75
CA ALA A 202 0.11 1.83 -1.83
C ALA A 202 1.38 1.52 -1.00
N GLY A 203 1.86 0.28 -1.15
CA GLY A 203 2.98 -0.26 -0.38
C GLY A 203 2.62 -0.67 1.06
N GLY A 204 1.35 -0.53 1.46
CA GLY A 204 0.84 -1.01 2.73
C GLY A 204 0.90 -2.52 2.88
N ALA A 205 0.75 -2.99 4.12
CA ALA A 205 0.82 -4.40 4.44
C ALA A 205 -0.42 -5.17 3.95
N SER A 206 -0.22 -6.41 3.53
CA SER A 206 -1.29 -7.33 3.12
C SER A 206 -1.25 -8.62 3.92
N ILE A 207 -2.38 -9.28 4.12
CA ILE A 207 -2.43 -10.65 4.66
C ILE A 207 -1.86 -11.61 3.61
N ALA A 208 -2.38 -11.56 2.40
CA ALA A 208 -1.98 -12.44 1.31
C ALA A 208 -1.96 -11.69 -0.02
N SER A 209 -1.10 -12.13 -0.93
CA SER A 209 -1.09 -11.62 -2.29
C SER A 209 -0.60 -12.68 -3.25
N GLY A 210 -1.13 -12.68 -4.47
CA GLY A 210 -0.85 -13.76 -5.40
C GLY A 210 -1.43 -13.54 -6.78
N ARG A 211 -1.55 -14.65 -7.53
CA ARG A 211 -2.20 -14.68 -8.84
C ARG A 211 -3.45 -15.54 -8.76
N LEU A 212 -4.40 -15.27 -9.64
CA LEU A 212 -5.60 -16.08 -9.80
C LEU A 212 -6.03 -16.11 -11.27
N VAL A 213 -6.86 -17.08 -11.59
CA VAL A 213 -7.69 -17.14 -12.79
C VAL A 213 -9.12 -17.33 -12.33
N VAL A 214 -10.01 -16.46 -12.79
CA VAL A 214 -11.43 -16.50 -12.50
C VAL A 214 -12.18 -16.35 -13.82
N SER A 215 -13.21 -17.16 -14.03
CA SER A 215 -14.07 -17.14 -15.21
C SER A 215 -15.51 -16.97 -14.77
N LYS A 216 -16.17 -15.90 -15.23
CA LYS A 216 -17.57 -15.58 -14.83
C LYS A 216 -17.80 -15.65 -13.32
N GLY A 217 -16.83 -15.18 -12.55
CA GLY A 217 -16.86 -15.16 -11.08
C GLY A 217 -16.46 -16.47 -10.41
N GLU A 218 -16.21 -17.55 -11.13
CA GLU A 218 -15.79 -18.85 -10.58
C GLU A 218 -14.27 -18.94 -10.56
N LEU A 219 -13.69 -19.32 -9.43
CA LEU A 219 -12.25 -19.53 -9.30
C LEU A 219 -11.84 -20.77 -10.10
N GLU A 220 -10.82 -20.65 -10.94
CA GLU A 220 -10.28 -21.78 -11.71
C GLU A 220 -8.87 -22.15 -11.23
N ALA A 221 -8.08 -21.15 -10.81
CA ALA A 221 -6.73 -21.38 -10.34
C ALA A 221 -6.26 -20.26 -9.40
N ILE A 222 -5.39 -20.61 -8.46
CA ILE A 222 -4.78 -19.66 -7.52
C ILE A 222 -3.33 -20.04 -7.23
N TRP A 223 -2.48 -19.02 -7.10
CA TRP A 223 -1.07 -19.14 -6.72
C TRP A 223 -0.75 -18.09 -5.65
N ALA A 224 -0.22 -18.48 -4.49
CA ALA A 224 0.38 -17.53 -3.53
C ALA A 224 1.81 -17.18 -3.93
N TYR A 225 1.96 -16.55 -5.09
CA TYR A 225 3.24 -16.00 -5.50
C TYR A 225 3.15 -14.50 -5.76
N SER A 226 3.91 -13.74 -4.98
CA SER A 226 4.11 -12.31 -5.18
C SER A 226 5.59 -11.98 -5.05
N GLY A 227 6.18 -11.43 -6.12
CA GLY A 227 7.56 -10.93 -6.05
C GLY A 227 7.72 -9.73 -5.10
N HIS A 228 6.63 -8.98 -4.85
CA HIS A 228 6.63 -7.77 -4.03
C HIS A 228 6.42 -8.05 -2.55
N TYR A 229 5.65 -9.07 -2.18
CA TYR A 229 5.37 -9.39 -0.77
C TYR A 229 5.97 -10.74 -0.32
N ARG A 230 6.35 -11.61 -1.27
CA ARG A 230 6.95 -12.95 -1.06
C ARG A 230 6.25 -13.74 0.06
N PRO A 231 4.98 -14.12 -0.17
CA PRO A 231 4.19 -14.76 0.86
C PRO A 231 4.78 -16.09 1.34
N THR A 232 4.64 -16.37 2.63
CA THR A 232 4.92 -17.70 3.21
C THR A 232 3.69 -18.61 3.09
N GLU A 233 3.85 -19.90 3.39
CA GLU A 233 2.76 -20.88 3.31
C GLU A 233 1.59 -20.54 4.23
N GLU A 234 1.84 -20.05 5.46
CA GLU A 234 0.79 -19.60 6.39
C GLU A 234 -0.13 -18.52 5.79
N HIS A 235 0.43 -17.63 4.98
CA HIS A 235 -0.37 -16.59 4.34
C HIS A 235 -1.15 -17.11 3.14
N PHE A 236 -0.66 -18.19 2.53
CA PHE A 236 -1.46 -18.90 1.53
C PHE A 236 -2.65 -19.59 2.19
N GLU A 237 -2.43 -20.25 3.32
CA GLU A 237 -3.52 -20.86 4.10
C GLU A 237 -4.58 -19.82 4.46
N GLU A 238 -4.19 -18.61 4.86
CA GLU A 238 -5.13 -17.56 5.21
C GLU A 238 -6.03 -17.12 4.05
N VAL A 239 -5.50 -17.04 2.81
CA VAL A 239 -6.36 -16.74 1.65
C VAL A 239 -7.26 -17.93 1.31
N ILE A 240 -6.80 -19.17 1.46
CA ILE A 240 -7.64 -20.36 1.25
C ILE A 240 -8.78 -20.37 2.28
N THR A 241 -8.49 -20.18 3.57
CA THR A 241 -9.51 -20.07 4.62
C THR A 241 -10.49 -18.94 4.35
N PHE A 242 -10.01 -17.75 3.95
CA PHE A 242 -10.88 -16.65 3.56
C PHE A 242 -11.84 -17.02 2.41
N LEU A 243 -11.38 -17.76 1.41
CA LEU A 243 -12.20 -18.18 0.28
C LEU A 243 -13.21 -19.28 0.68
N GLU A 244 -12.81 -20.23 1.52
CA GLU A 244 -13.68 -21.28 2.07
C GLU A 244 -14.81 -20.71 2.95
N GLU A 245 -14.48 -19.74 3.82
CA GLU A 245 -15.46 -19.00 4.63
C GLU A 245 -16.55 -18.33 3.78
N HIS A 246 -16.20 -17.96 2.55
CA HIS A 246 -17.12 -17.34 1.59
C HIS A 246 -17.70 -18.34 0.57
N HIS A 247 -17.61 -19.63 0.89
CA HIS A 247 -18.21 -20.73 0.13
C HIS A 247 -17.72 -20.83 -1.32
N VAL A 248 -16.46 -20.47 -1.58
CA VAL A 248 -15.82 -20.71 -2.88
C VAL A 248 -15.61 -22.22 -3.04
N ASP A 249 -16.05 -22.78 -4.17
CA ASP A 249 -15.85 -24.18 -4.49
C ASP A 249 -14.43 -24.43 -5.00
N PHE A 250 -13.72 -25.36 -4.35
CA PHE A 250 -12.36 -25.75 -4.70
C PHE A 250 -12.27 -27.08 -5.47
N THR A 251 -13.39 -27.77 -5.73
CA THR A 251 -13.43 -29.12 -6.33
C THR A 251 -12.61 -29.24 -7.62
N ASN A 252 -12.63 -28.20 -8.46
CA ASN A 252 -11.92 -28.16 -9.74
C ASN A 252 -10.87 -27.04 -9.81
N VAL A 253 -10.48 -26.46 -8.67
CA VAL A 253 -9.54 -25.34 -8.63
C VAL A 253 -8.09 -25.84 -8.64
N LYS A 254 -7.29 -25.32 -9.56
CA LYS A 254 -5.83 -25.56 -9.58
C LYS A 254 -5.15 -24.71 -8.51
N VAL A 255 -4.93 -25.30 -7.36
CA VAL A 255 -4.20 -24.71 -6.23
C VAL A 255 -2.70 -25.00 -6.39
N ASN A 256 -1.90 -23.95 -6.55
CA ASN A 256 -0.45 -24.05 -6.66
C ASN A 256 0.22 -23.32 -5.50
N ARG A 257 0.90 -24.09 -4.65
CA ARG A 257 1.68 -23.60 -3.52
C ARG A 257 3.07 -23.16 -3.97
#